data_AF-A0A2J8IAT3-F1
#
_entry.id   AF-A0A2J8IAT3-F1
#
_cell.length_a   1.000
_cell.length_b   1.000
_cell.length_c   1.000
_cell.angle_alpha   90.00
_cell.angle_beta   90.00
_cell.angle_gamma   90.00
#
_symmetry.space_group_name_H-M   'P 1'
#
loop_
_entity.id
_entity.type
_entity.pdbx_description
1 polymer ?
#
loop_
_entity_poly.entity_id
_entity_poly.type
_entity_poly.pdbx_seq_one_letter_code
_entity_poly.pdbx_strand_id
1 'polypeptide(L)'
;MTDWRRYDSHLIPAFHERFEERWGAGTAPFLDPEAHEQPLPRAQWINPATGAALAVVPVWTVEEKQQRSFGVFYLPPAGDIWVLRPGYTGYLEPADGESEHLVTLRNDAFRKAVAHAKEFLFGSR
;
A
#
# COMPACT_ATOMS: atom_id res chain seq x y z
N MET A 1 21.33 -11.88 -2.87
CA MET A 1 19.90 -12.20 -3.08
C MET A 1 19.14 -11.37 -2.09
N THR A 2 18.13 -10.65 -2.53
CA THR A 2 17.35 -9.79 -1.65
C THR A 2 16.42 -10.64 -0.78
N ASP A 3 16.60 -10.62 0.54
CA ASP A 3 15.81 -11.37 1.54
C ASP A 3 14.32 -10.94 1.64
N TRP A 4 13.81 -10.21 0.65
CA TRP A 4 12.43 -9.74 0.60
C TRP A 4 11.44 -10.89 0.42
N ARG A 5 10.56 -11.06 1.41
CA ARG A 5 9.49 -12.06 1.42
C ARG A 5 8.14 -11.38 1.39
N ARG A 6 7.23 -11.89 0.56
CA ARG A 6 5.84 -11.43 0.53
C ARG A 6 5.15 -11.87 1.82
N TYR A 7 4.38 -10.98 2.44
CA TYR A 7 3.73 -11.21 3.73
C TYR A 7 2.24 -10.86 3.64
N ASP A 8 1.37 -11.76 3.21
CA ASP A 8 -0.04 -11.40 2.96
C ASP A 8 -0.96 -11.53 4.19
N SER A 9 -0.43 -11.86 5.38
CA SER A 9 -1.23 -12.19 6.57
C SER A 9 -1.85 -10.97 7.27
N HIS A 10 -1.09 -10.30 8.13
CA HIS A 10 -1.56 -9.17 8.94
C HIS A 10 -0.76 -7.93 8.62
N LEU A 11 -1.34 -6.74 8.84
CA LEU A 11 -0.55 -5.55 8.69
C LEU A 11 0.53 -5.51 9.79
N ILE A 12 1.74 -5.11 9.43
CA ILE A 12 2.84 -5.05 10.39
C ILE A 12 2.53 -3.92 11.37
N PRO A 13 2.42 -4.17 12.69
CA PRO A 13 2.03 -3.13 13.65
C PRO A 13 2.96 -1.91 13.61
N ALA A 14 4.26 -2.14 13.39
CA ALA A 14 5.24 -1.08 13.23
C ALA A 14 4.92 -0.13 12.07
N PHE A 15 4.18 -0.58 11.05
CA PHE A 15 3.75 0.26 9.95
C PHE A 15 2.67 1.25 10.38
N HIS A 16 1.70 0.77 11.16
CA HIS A 16 0.65 1.60 11.74
C HIS A 16 1.24 2.64 12.69
N GLU A 17 2.02 2.19 13.67
CA GLU A 17 2.65 3.06 14.68
C GLU A 17 3.50 4.17 14.03
N ARG A 18 4.37 3.82 13.09
CA ARG A 18 5.25 4.80 12.41
C ARG A 18 4.49 5.75 11.50
N PHE A 19 3.37 5.30 10.93
CA PHE A 19 2.55 6.16 10.09
C PHE A 19 1.81 7.19 10.95
N GLU A 20 1.23 6.75 12.06
CA GLU A 20 0.58 7.64 13.01
C GLU A 20 1.58 8.61 13.67
N GLU A 21 2.80 8.18 13.98
CA GLU A 21 3.88 9.06 14.47
C GLU A 21 4.19 10.19 13.46
N ARG A 22 4.15 9.89 12.16
CA ARG A 22 4.57 10.82 11.11
C ARG A 22 3.45 11.74 10.61
N TRP A 23 2.24 11.21 10.44
CA TRP A 23 1.10 11.95 9.88
C TRP A 23 0.02 12.29 10.92
N GLY A 24 0.07 11.68 12.10
CA GLY A 24 -0.87 11.89 13.21
C GLY A 24 -1.73 10.66 13.50
N ALA A 25 -2.16 10.50 14.75
CA ALA A 25 -3.08 9.44 15.15
C ALA A 25 -4.39 9.50 14.33
N GLY A 26 -4.84 8.35 13.84
CA GLY A 26 -6.04 8.22 13.00
C GLY A 26 -5.83 8.60 11.53
N THR A 27 -4.61 8.93 11.09
CA THR A 27 -4.31 9.16 9.66
C THR A 27 -4.02 7.88 8.88
N ALA A 28 -3.91 6.76 9.60
CA ALA A 28 -3.56 5.44 9.07
C ALA A 28 -4.70 4.40 9.17
N PRO A 29 -6.00 4.72 8.97
CA PRO A 29 -7.09 3.76 9.21
C PRO A 29 -7.03 2.55 8.27
N PHE A 30 -6.35 2.67 7.13
CA PHE A 30 -6.09 1.58 6.18
C PHE A 30 -4.91 0.68 6.60
N LEU A 31 -4.12 1.13 7.58
CA LEU A 31 -3.05 0.37 8.23
C LEU A 31 -3.50 -0.15 9.61
N ASP A 32 -4.74 0.12 10.00
CA ASP A 32 -5.25 -0.37 11.28
C ASP A 32 -5.38 -1.91 11.20
N PRO A 33 -4.66 -2.67 12.03
CA PRO A 33 -4.77 -4.13 12.06
C PRO A 33 -6.17 -4.61 12.48
N GLU A 34 -6.97 -3.77 13.15
CA GLU A 34 -8.33 -4.06 13.58
C GLU A 34 -9.40 -3.64 12.55
N ALA A 35 -9.03 -2.82 11.55
CA ALA A 35 -9.91 -2.46 10.43
C ALA A 35 -10.13 -3.66 9.50
N HIS A 36 -11.09 -4.51 9.90
CA HIS A 36 -11.55 -5.68 9.16
C HIS A 36 -12.50 -5.35 8.00
N GLU A 37 -12.64 -4.07 7.63
CA GLU A 37 -13.59 -3.67 6.59
C GLU A 37 -12.98 -3.75 5.19
N GLN A 38 -13.28 -4.89 4.56
CA GLN A 38 -13.39 -5.14 3.11
C GLN A 38 -12.10 -5.47 2.33
N PRO A 39 -12.18 -6.33 1.30
CA PRO A 39 -11.04 -6.97 0.66
C PRO A 39 -10.40 -6.01 -0.34
N LEU A 40 -9.69 -5.01 0.17
CA LEU A 40 -8.94 -4.10 -0.67
C LEU A 40 -7.65 -4.81 -1.14
N PRO A 41 -7.31 -4.72 -2.44
CA PRO A 41 -6.09 -5.32 -2.95
C PRO A 41 -4.89 -4.66 -2.27
N ARG A 42 -4.21 -5.44 -1.41
CA ARG A 42 -3.04 -5.05 -0.65
C ARG A 42 -1.88 -5.98 -0.97
N ALA A 43 -0.66 -5.46 -0.95
CA ALA A 43 0.53 -6.28 -1.05
C ALA A 43 1.61 -5.72 -0.14
N GLN A 44 2.26 -6.58 0.62
CA GLN A 44 3.34 -6.15 1.51
C GLN A 44 4.49 -7.16 1.48
N TRP A 45 5.69 -6.65 1.74
CA TRP A 45 6.93 -7.38 1.76
C TRP A 45 7.70 -7.02 3.02
N ILE A 46 8.40 -8.00 3.56
CA ILE A 46 9.31 -7.83 4.69
C ILE A 46 10.69 -8.32 4.30
N ASN A 47 11.71 -7.65 4.81
CA ASN A 47 13.07 -8.13 4.79
C ASN A 47 13.43 -8.52 6.23
N PRO A 48 13.36 -9.82 6.60
CA PRO A 48 13.69 -10.26 7.95
C PRO A 48 15.17 -10.10 8.29
N ALA A 49 16.05 -9.96 7.29
CA ALA A 49 17.48 -9.76 7.52
C ALA A 49 17.79 -8.35 8.03
N THR A 50 17.04 -7.34 7.57
CA THR A 50 17.23 -5.95 7.97
C THR A 50 16.15 -5.43 8.90
N GLY A 51 14.96 -6.03 8.92
CA GLY A 51 13.76 -5.49 9.56
C GLY A 51 13.03 -4.44 8.71
N ALA A 52 13.41 -4.28 7.44
CA ALA A 52 12.72 -3.36 6.53
C ALA A 52 11.37 -3.94 6.08
N ALA A 53 10.40 -3.08 5.78
CA ALA A 53 9.12 -3.49 5.23
C ALA A 53 8.71 -2.59 4.06
N LEU A 54 7.81 -3.09 3.21
CA LEU A 54 7.20 -2.31 2.15
C LEU A 54 5.74 -2.71 2.05
N ALA A 55 4.83 -1.75 1.94
CA ALA A 55 3.40 -1.98 1.79
C ALA A 55 2.85 -1.19 0.59
N VAL A 56 1.96 -1.82 -0.16
CA VAL A 56 1.15 -1.23 -1.23
C VAL A 56 -0.29 -1.30 -0.77
N VAL A 57 -0.85 -0.12 -0.55
CA VAL A 57 -2.19 0.04 0.02
C VAL A 57 -2.94 1.14 -0.73
N PRO A 58 -4.27 1.05 -0.84
CA PRO A 58 -5.05 2.14 -1.38
C PRO A 58 -5.03 3.34 -0.42
N VAL A 59 -4.90 4.52 -0.98
CA VAL A 59 -4.97 5.83 -0.32
C VAL A 59 -6.11 6.62 -0.93
N TRP A 60 -6.79 7.40 -0.10
CA TRP A 60 -7.87 8.29 -0.51
C TRP A 60 -7.82 9.56 0.35
N THR A 61 -8.22 10.68 -0.25
CA THR A 61 -8.44 11.92 0.50
C THR A 61 -9.87 11.91 1.05
N VAL A 62 -10.08 12.54 2.20
CA VAL A 62 -11.42 12.63 2.83
C VAL A 62 -12.41 13.36 1.91
N GLU A 63 -11.89 14.24 1.05
CA GLU A 63 -12.65 15.05 0.09
C GLU A 63 -13.08 14.27 -1.15
N GLU A 64 -12.34 13.26 -1.60
CA GLU A 64 -12.60 12.54 -2.86
C GLU A 64 -12.83 11.04 -2.62
N LYS A 65 -13.96 10.70 -2.00
CA LYS A 65 -14.34 9.29 -1.71
C LYS A 65 -14.32 8.35 -2.93
N GLN A 66 -14.50 8.89 -4.14
CA GLN A 66 -14.50 8.12 -5.38
C GLN A 66 -13.11 8.00 -6.03
N GLN A 67 -12.21 8.97 -5.80
CA GLN A 67 -10.85 8.91 -6.35
C GLN A 67 -9.93 8.22 -5.36
N ARG A 68 -9.52 7.01 -5.70
CA ARG A 68 -8.57 6.24 -4.93
C ARG A 68 -7.25 6.19 -5.69
N SER A 69 -6.15 6.01 -4.97
CA SER A 69 -4.85 5.77 -5.59
C SER A 69 -4.14 4.67 -4.82
N PHE A 70 -3.16 3.99 -5.42
CA PHE A 70 -2.29 3.09 -4.64
C PHE A 70 -1.02 3.81 -4.23
N GLY A 71 -0.83 3.93 -2.91
CA GLY A 71 0.42 4.40 -2.31
C GLY A 71 1.36 3.22 -2.07
N VAL A 72 2.65 3.41 -2.39
CA VAL A 72 3.70 2.46 -2.05
C VAL A 72 4.48 3.07 -0.89
N PHE A 73 4.50 2.41 0.25
CA PHE A 73 5.13 2.90 1.46
C PHE A 73 6.28 1.96 1.81
N TYR A 74 7.48 2.51 1.93
CA TYR A 74 8.68 1.79 2.32
C TYR A 74 9.05 2.18 3.75
N LEU A 75 9.17 1.17 4.62
CA LEU A 75 9.67 1.29 5.97
C LEU A 75 11.13 0.82 6.00
N PRO A 76 12.11 1.73 6.09
CA PRO A 76 13.50 1.36 6.29
C PRO A 76 13.70 0.70 7.67
N PRO A 77 14.80 -0.05 7.86
CA PRO A 77 15.09 -0.72 9.13
C PRO A 77 15.37 0.26 10.28
N ALA A 78 15.77 1.49 9.95
CA ALA A 78 15.86 2.60 10.88
C ALA A 78 15.46 3.89 10.15
N GLY A 79 14.60 4.69 10.78
CA GLY A 79 14.15 5.98 10.25
C GLY A 79 12.66 6.04 9.94
N ASP A 80 12.28 7.11 9.25
CA ASP A 80 10.90 7.41 8.86
C ASP A 80 10.37 6.54 7.70
N ILE A 81 9.04 6.52 7.53
CA ILE A 81 8.39 5.95 6.36
C ILE A 81 8.66 6.80 5.11
N TRP A 82 9.07 6.14 4.04
CA TRP A 82 9.26 6.72 2.72
C TRP A 82 8.03 6.43 1.86
N VAL A 83 7.45 7.48 1.29
CA VAL A 83 6.35 7.33 0.33
C VAL A 83 6.95 7.27 -1.07
N LEU A 84 6.95 6.07 -1.65
CA LEU A 84 7.24 5.87 -3.05
C LEU A 84 5.98 6.28 -3.83
N ARG A 85 6.14 7.18 -4.80
CA ARG A 85 5.04 7.63 -5.66
C ARG A 85 5.11 6.85 -6.98
N PRO A 86 4.38 5.73 -7.13
CA PRO A 86 4.34 4.95 -8.36
C PRO A 86 3.55 5.66 -9.46
N GLY A 87 3.96 6.86 -9.88
CA GLY A 87 3.31 7.60 -10.97
C GLY A 87 1.78 7.64 -10.88
N TYR A 88 1.10 7.40 -12.00
CA TYR A 88 -0.36 7.38 -12.09
C TYR A 88 -0.94 6.01 -11.65
N THR A 89 -1.16 5.84 -10.35
CA THR A 89 -1.91 4.71 -9.75
C THR A 89 -3.31 5.09 -9.28
N GLY A 90 -3.84 6.21 -9.79
CA GLY A 90 -5.21 6.64 -9.55
C GLY A 90 -6.21 5.71 -10.22
N TYR A 91 -7.29 5.39 -9.51
CA TYR A 91 -8.43 4.64 -9.99
C TYR A 91 -9.72 5.16 -9.33
N LEU A 92 -10.84 4.97 -10.02
CA LEU A 92 -12.16 5.27 -9.46
C LEU A 92 -12.69 4.02 -8.76
N GLU A 93 -13.14 4.16 -7.51
CA GLU A 93 -13.78 3.05 -6.81
C GLU A 93 -15.14 2.74 -7.45
N PRO A 94 -15.42 1.49 -7.83
CA PRO A 94 -16.75 1.11 -8.32
C PRO A 94 -17.79 1.26 -7.21
N ALA A 95 -18.86 2.01 -7.48
CA ALA A 95 -20.06 1.98 -6.66
C ALA A 95 -20.87 0.68 -6.91
N ASP A 96 -21.70 0.27 -5.95
CA ASP A 96 -22.59 -0.90 -6.10
C ASP A 96 -23.42 -0.77 -7.39
N GLY A 97 -23.14 -1.65 -8.36
CA GLY A 97 -23.85 -1.71 -9.65
C GLY A 97 -23.10 -1.20 -10.88
N GLU A 98 -21.89 -0.63 -10.75
CA GLU A 98 -21.11 -0.15 -11.91
C GLU A 98 -19.91 -1.02 -12.33
N SER A 99 -20.01 -1.46 -13.59
CA SER A 99 -18.99 -1.68 -14.62
C SER A 99 -17.69 -2.41 -14.25
N GLU A 100 -17.54 -3.65 -14.75
CA GLU A 100 -16.29 -4.44 -14.82
C GLU A 100 -15.05 -3.62 -15.23
N HIS A 101 -15.26 -2.54 -15.99
CA HIS A 101 -14.24 -1.57 -16.36
C HIS A 101 -13.56 -0.88 -15.16
N LEU A 102 -14.31 -0.47 -14.13
CA LEU A 102 -13.76 0.18 -12.92
C LEU A 102 -12.96 -0.82 -12.08
N VAL A 103 -13.45 -2.06 -11.98
CA VAL A 103 -12.71 -3.17 -11.35
C VAL A 103 -11.40 -3.43 -12.10
N THR A 104 -11.42 -3.36 -13.43
CA THR A 104 -10.23 -3.51 -14.28
C THR A 104 -9.23 -2.37 -14.03
N LEU A 105 -9.69 -1.12 -13.95
CA LEU A 105 -8.84 0.03 -13.65
C LEU A 105 -8.19 -0.07 -12.26
N ARG A 106 -8.95 -0.47 -11.23
CA ARG A 106 -8.41 -0.74 -9.89
C ARG A 106 -7.32 -1.82 -9.94
N ASN A 107 -7.58 -2.93 -10.62
CA ASN A 107 -6.64 -4.04 -10.71
C ASN A 107 -5.37 -3.66 -11.49
N ASP A 108 -5.49 -2.84 -12.55
CA ASP A 108 -4.37 -2.31 -13.31
C ASP A 108 -3.52 -1.34 -12.47
N ALA A 109 -4.16 -0.40 -11.78
CA ALA A 109 -3.50 0.53 -10.86
C ALA A 109 -2.76 -0.23 -9.74
N PHE A 110 -3.38 -1.26 -9.18
CA PHE A 110 -2.74 -2.13 -8.19
C PHE A 110 -1.52 -2.87 -8.78
N ARG A 111 -1.66 -3.44 -9.98
CA ARG A 111 -0.54 -4.13 -10.66
C ARG A 111 0.62 -3.18 -10.93
N LYS A 112 0.37 -1.93 -11.34
CA LYS A 112 1.39 -0.89 -11.53
C LYS A 112 2.10 -0.55 -10.23
N ALA A 113 1.35 -0.34 -9.14
CA ALA A 113 1.93 -0.08 -7.83
C ALA A 113 2.78 -1.26 -7.32
N VAL A 114 2.29 -2.49 -7.49
CA VAL A 114 3.02 -3.72 -7.16
C VAL A 114 4.27 -3.90 -8.03
N ALA A 115 4.19 -3.58 -9.33
CA ALA A 115 5.32 -3.66 -10.23
C ALA A 115 6.40 -2.66 -9.80
N HIS A 116 6.02 -1.42 -9.50
CA HIS A 116 6.92 -0.39 -8.99
C HIS A 116 7.57 -0.80 -7.66
N ALA A 117 6.77 -1.35 -6.73
CA ALA A 117 7.28 -1.90 -5.47
C ALA A 117 8.30 -3.01 -5.73
N LYS A 118 7.99 -3.98 -6.60
CA LYS A 118 8.92 -5.06 -6.95
C LYS A 118 10.19 -4.53 -7.62
N GLU A 119 10.08 -3.54 -8.48
CA GLU A 119 11.24 -2.92 -9.13
C GLU A 119 12.13 -2.22 -8.10
N PHE A 120 11.55 -1.54 -7.12
CA PHE A 120 12.30 -0.96 -6.00
C PHE A 120 12.98 -2.03 -5.14
N LEU A 121 12.31 -3.16 -4.87
CA LEU A 121 12.83 -4.22 -4.01
C LEU A 121 13.88 -5.12 -4.69
N PHE A 122 13.71 -5.43 -5.96
CA PHE A 122 14.49 -6.42 -6.70
C PHE A 122 15.37 -5.82 -7.81
N GLY A 123 15.23 -4.51 -8.06
CA GLY A 123 15.86 -3.82 -9.18
C GLY A 123 15.06 -3.96 -10.48
N SER A 124 15.24 -3.02 -11.41
CA SER A 124 14.77 -3.12 -12.79
C SER A 124 15.56 -4.25 -13.46
N ARG A 125 14.90 -5.39 -13.70
CA ARG A 125 15.52 -6.53 -14.37
C ARG A 125 15.39 -6.41 -15.89
#